data_AF-A0A1B9L3H4-F1
#
_entry.id   AF-A0A1B9L3H4-F1
#
_cell.length_a   1.000
_cell.length_b   1.000
_cell.length_c   1.000
_cell.angle_alpha   90.00
_cell.angle_beta   90.00
_cell.angle_gamma   90.00
#
_symmetry.space_group_name_H-M   'P 1'
#
loop_
_entity.id
_entity.type
_entity.pdbx_description
1 polymer ?
#
loop_
_entity_poly.entity_id
_entity_poly.type
_entity_poly.pdbx_seq_one_letter_code
_entity_poly.pdbx_strand_id
1 'polypeptide(L)'
;MESGNVNTPFLVHTALRVEMNDAKLSLSDNRAIDAQGNLWLKVDVLDDKNRKRSGWVLVNGEGAKRVSCWNWFDFMQIKETSTLKELYLDADKSLKRNKDNHSLSQYKPTIKETLSILDKQYHVETKIYTSIKEASFKGIADKPMLFTALSRLLINYESEWYSKIDAEGKMPKWEALNSELTENAKNVLTYLKEADEAKCDIYVNTLAADEQKSVKKGLEELRRSIARFPADYIDSPTEKLSKGQLDIYFLLKQLEKQVTAWEKTKEKIKKMLWWDDVAKGLAKLNQPQDTPPENGETTNTTTTPTDSAPPATLNADGKAWFIHPVAMVGYFNIKSIGIVTYHIYHDGNIEKHIPQEILEGYEQKYKYVYHDKRNNIHQLGIYDYIEIQNNFYPHQRYGLTKYIHLIDLRNVSQDYSQYGLVYRFNVDSDQQRYFMNGDTLASFLGAMLEVNFTDISCNGFSTIKGGSGSSKSHRNGYHGDFKYLKKDGILTKGAGTSLFIDVHPELLDVERQNKWNDALYKFGWTNMLGWSYTLNGVKKFPNHITKDTNNHNHHLHVQFYDMKKVKEIKK
;
A
#
# COMPACT_ATOMS: atom_id res chain seq x y z
N MET A 1 -19.78 23.57 60.50
CA MET A 1 -18.75 24.41 59.87
C MET A 1 -17.55 23.50 59.71
N GLU A 2 -17.35 22.87 58.55
CA GLU A 2 -16.54 23.39 57.42
C GLU A 2 -15.13 23.81 57.90
N SER A 3 -14.01 23.41 57.32
CA SER A 3 -13.68 22.68 56.09
C SER A 3 -12.15 22.40 56.13
N GLY A 4 -11.64 21.47 55.31
CA GLY A 4 -10.21 21.44 54.99
C GLY A 4 -9.57 20.06 54.91
N ASN A 5 -9.75 19.40 53.76
CA ASN A 5 -9.11 18.15 53.37
C ASN A 5 -7.73 18.45 52.77
N VAL A 6 -6.63 17.93 53.33
CA VAL A 6 -5.38 17.65 52.58
C VAL A 6 -4.79 16.35 53.12
N ASN A 7 -4.80 15.34 52.27
CA ASN A 7 -4.31 14.00 52.51
C ASN A 7 -2.98 13.84 51.76
N THR A 8 -1.87 13.56 52.46
CA THR A 8 -0.62 12.82 52.07
C THR A 8 0.50 13.18 53.05
N PRO A 9 1.45 12.26 53.39
CA PRO A 9 2.01 11.22 52.52
C PRO A 9 1.97 9.79 53.08
N PHE A 10 1.79 8.82 52.19
CA PHE A 10 2.16 7.43 52.45
C PHE A 10 3.66 7.35 52.71
N LEU A 11 4.02 7.14 53.97
CA LEU A 11 5.35 6.72 54.38
C LEU A 11 5.61 5.32 53.79
N VAL A 12 6.51 5.27 52.81
CA VAL A 12 7.19 4.04 52.39
C VAL A 12 8.05 3.59 53.57
N HIS A 13 7.48 2.78 54.46
CA HIS A 13 8.23 2.16 55.55
C HIS A 13 9.03 0.97 54.99
N THR A 14 10.33 1.23 54.83
CA THR A 14 11.46 0.31 55.00
C THR A 14 11.45 -0.97 54.17
N ALA A 15 12.37 -1.06 53.20
CA ALA A 15 12.70 -2.34 52.56
C ALA A 15 13.16 -3.35 53.63
N LEU A 16 12.44 -4.47 53.74
CA LEU A 16 12.88 -5.64 54.50
C LEU A 16 14.18 -6.16 53.85
N ARG A 17 15.31 -5.81 54.47
CA ARG A 17 16.64 -6.32 54.10
C ARG A 17 16.76 -7.73 54.67
N VAL A 18 16.64 -8.73 53.80
CA VAL A 18 16.98 -10.11 54.15
C VAL A 18 18.51 -10.25 54.07
N GLU A 19 19.14 -10.70 55.15
CA GLU A 19 20.58 -11.00 55.16
C GLU A 19 20.86 -12.24 54.31
N MET A 20 21.66 -12.09 53.27
CA MET A 20 21.96 -13.12 52.28
C MET A 20 22.80 -14.30 52.81
N ASN A 21 23.23 -14.26 54.07
CA ASN A 21 24.07 -15.27 54.71
C ASN A 21 23.32 -16.11 55.77
N ASP A 22 21.98 -16.04 55.81
CA ASP A 22 21.22 -16.89 56.73
C ASP A 22 21.25 -18.35 56.26
N ALA A 23 21.90 -19.20 57.06
CA ALA A 23 22.05 -20.64 56.83
C ALA A 23 20.71 -21.41 56.77
N LYS A 24 19.58 -20.74 57.05
CA LYS A 24 18.22 -21.29 57.00
C LYS A 24 17.47 -21.05 55.69
N LEU A 25 18.10 -20.43 54.68
CA LEU A 25 17.50 -20.19 53.36
C LEU A 25 17.98 -21.23 52.33
N SER A 26 17.03 -21.90 51.67
CA SER A 26 17.32 -22.68 50.45
C SER A 26 17.18 -21.78 49.23
N LEU A 27 18.30 -21.53 48.53
CA LEU A 27 18.42 -20.53 47.47
C LEU A 27 18.54 -21.18 46.09
N SER A 28 17.78 -20.65 45.12
CA SER A 28 18.09 -20.72 43.69
C SER A 28 18.03 -19.31 43.09
N ASP A 29 18.53 -19.13 41.85
CA ASP A 29 18.81 -17.80 41.27
C ASP A 29 17.69 -16.76 41.39
N ASN A 30 16.42 -17.20 41.38
CA ASN A 30 15.23 -16.33 41.43
C ASN A 30 14.19 -16.75 42.48
N ARG A 31 14.49 -17.72 43.33
CA ARG A 31 13.54 -18.30 44.29
C ARG A 31 14.22 -18.61 45.62
N ALA A 32 13.57 -18.28 46.72
CA ALA A 32 13.99 -18.69 48.06
C ALA A 32 12.80 -19.25 48.85
N ILE A 33 13.08 -20.23 49.71
CA ILE A 33 12.11 -20.73 50.68
C ILE A 33 12.71 -20.48 52.07
N ASP A 34 11.96 -19.80 52.93
CA ASP A 34 12.38 -19.56 54.31
C ASP A 34 12.10 -20.77 55.23
N ALA A 35 12.57 -20.69 56.47
CA ALA A 35 12.43 -21.76 57.45
C ALA A 35 10.96 -22.11 57.80
N GLN A 36 10.01 -21.23 57.46
CA GLN A 36 8.57 -21.44 57.67
C GLN A 36 7.88 -22.02 56.42
N GLY A 37 8.63 -22.29 55.35
CA GLY A 37 8.10 -22.80 54.09
C GLY A 37 7.52 -21.73 53.18
N ASN A 38 7.70 -20.44 53.48
CA ASN A 38 7.15 -19.38 52.63
C ASN A 38 8.00 -19.18 51.37
N LEU A 39 7.32 -18.91 50.27
CA LEU A 39 7.93 -18.70 48.96
C LEU A 39 8.26 -17.22 48.72
N TRP A 40 9.53 -16.95 48.48
CA TRP A 40 10.07 -15.66 48.09
C TRP A 40 10.53 -15.71 46.63
N LEU A 41 10.20 -14.68 45.85
CA LEU A 41 10.65 -14.53 44.47
C LEU A 41 11.49 -13.27 44.31
N LYS A 42 12.60 -13.39 43.58
CA LYS A 42 13.43 -12.25 43.22
C LYS A 42 12.75 -11.52 42.07
N VAL A 43 12.47 -10.23 42.26
CA VAL A 43 11.82 -9.38 41.26
C VAL A 43 12.72 -8.19 40.94
N ASP A 44 12.71 -7.83 39.67
CA ASP A 44 13.29 -6.60 39.15
C ASP A 44 12.13 -5.66 38.80
N VAL A 45 12.08 -4.50 39.45
CA VAL A 45 11.10 -3.44 39.17
C VAL A 45 11.81 -2.18 38.70
N LEU A 46 11.14 -1.37 37.89
CA LEU A 46 11.62 -0.04 37.50
C LEU A 46 10.97 1.00 38.41
N ASP A 47 11.75 2.00 38.85
CA ASP A 47 11.18 3.17 39.51
C ASP A 47 10.51 4.13 38.50
N ASP A 48 9.90 5.18 39.02
CA ASP A 48 9.25 6.28 38.27
C ASP A 48 10.21 7.03 37.32
N LYS A 49 11.51 6.74 37.39
CA LYS A 49 12.57 7.29 36.53
C LYS A 49 13.25 6.20 35.68
N ASN A 50 12.60 5.05 35.50
CA ASN A 50 13.08 3.90 34.73
C ASN A 50 14.41 3.30 35.25
N ARG A 51 14.73 3.45 36.54
CA ARG A 51 15.94 2.85 37.12
C ARG A 51 15.61 1.47 37.68
N LYS A 52 16.45 0.50 37.38
CA LYS A 52 16.29 -0.89 37.85
C LYS A 52 16.49 -0.97 39.36
N ARG A 53 15.52 -1.57 40.05
CA ARG A 53 15.50 -1.88 41.48
C ARG A 53 15.22 -3.38 41.62
N SER A 54 16.12 -4.11 42.27
CA SER A 54 15.99 -5.55 42.50
C SER A 54 15.69 -5.83 43.97
N GLY A 55 14.77 -6.76 44.25
CA GLY A 55 14.41 -7.15 45.61
C GLY A 55 13.71 -8.51 45.67
N TRP A 56 13.43 -8.99 46.88
CA TRP A 56 12.68 -10.23 47.11
C TRP A 56 11.27 -9.91 47.59
N VAL A 57 10.27 -10.58 47.01
CA VAL A 57 8.85 -10.40 47.36
C VAL A 57 8.26 -11.72 47.81
N LEU A 58 7.54 -11.69 48.92
CA LEU A 58 6.80 -12.80 49.47
C LEU A 58 5.52 -13.03 48.66
N VAL A 59 5.33 -14.23 48.11
CA VAL A 59 4.25 -14.53 47.13
C VAL A 59 2.83 -14.31 47.67
N ASN A 60 2.64 -14.42 49.00
CA ASN A 60 1.36 -14.19 49.69
C ASN A 60 1.48 -13.13 50.81
N GLY A 61 2.46 -12.22 50.72
CA GLY A 61 2.68 -11.18 51.73
C GLY A 61 1.73 -10.01 51.61
N GLU A 62 1.57 -9.24 52.68
CA GLU A 62 0.89 -7.95 52.66
C GLU A 62 1.50 -7.04 51.58
N GLY A 63 0.67 -6.53 50.67
CA GLY A 63 1.11 -5.71 49.52
C GLY A 63 1.40 -6.48 48.22
N ALA A 64 1.36 -7.81 48.21
CA ALA A 64 1.47 -8.63 47.00
C ALA A 64 0.10 -9.22 46.61
N LYS A 65 -0.39 -8.89 45.40
CA LYS A 65 -1.64 -9.46 44.85
C LYS A 65 -1.33 -10.40 43.69
N ARG A 66 -1.75 -11.66 43.81
CA ARG A 66 -1.68 -12.63 42.70
C ARG A 66 -2.77 -12.29 41.67
N VAL A 67 -2.36 -11.98 40.44
CA VAL A 67 -3.27 -11.69 39.33
C VAL A 67 -3.08 -12.73 38.23
N SER A 68 -4.18 -13.15 37.59
CA SER A 68 -4.15 -13.99 36.39
C SER A 68 -3.35 -13.28 35.27
N CYS A 69 -2.79 -14.04 34.32
CA CYS A 69 -2.11 -13.48 33.15
C CYS A 69 -3.01 -12.57 32.28
N TRP A 70 -4.34 -12.71 32.42
CA TRP A 70 -5.35 -11.84 31.80
C TRP A 70 -5.71 -10.61 32.64
N ASN A 71 -5.33 -10.59 33.92
CA ASN A 71 -5.50 -9.48 34.87
C ASN A 71 -4.21 -8.67 35.05
N TRP A 72 -3.28 -8.74 34.08
CA TRP A 72 -2.05 -7.95 34.12
C TRP A 72 -2.38 -6.46 34.02
N PHE A 73 -1.74 -5.65 34.86
CA PHE A 73 -2.08 -4.27 35.24
C PHE A 73 -2.12 -3.20 34.11
N ASP A 74 -1.93 -3.58 32.84
CA ASP A 74 -1.73 -2.65 31.72
C ASP A 74 -2.57 -2.96 30.47
N PHE A 75 -3.52 -3.91 30.52
CA PHE A 75 -4.41 -4.15 29.38
C PHE A 75 -5.55 -3.14 29.36
N MET A 76 -5.52 -2.25 28.37
CA MET A 76 -6.58 -1.25 28.19
C MET A 76 -7.81 -1.91 27.61
N GLN A 77 -8.89 -1.91 28.39
CA GLN A 77 -10.17 -2.47 28.02
C GLN A 77 -11.04 -1.42 27.33
N ILE A 78 -11.45 -1.70 26.10
CA ILE A 78 -12.33 -0.84 25.29
C ILE A 78 -13.64 -1.58 25.09
N LYS A 79 -14.77 -0.95 25.42
CA LYS A 79 -16.09 -1.46 25.04
C LYS A 79 -16.51 -0.81 23.72
N GLU A 80 -16.70 -1.62 22.69
CA GLU A 80 -17.09 -1.17 21.36
C GLU A 80 -18.53 -1.62 21.06
N THR A 81 -19.41 -0.65 20.85
CA THR A 81 -20.83 -0.88 20.53
C THR A 81 -21.16 -0.54 19.08
N SER A 82 -20.18 -0.06 18.30
CA SER A 82 -20.37 0.28 16.89
C SER A 82 -20.62 -0.97 16.06
N THR A 83 -21.43 -0.84 15.02
CA THR A 83 -21.59 -1.87 14.00
C THR A 83 -20.30 -2.05 13.18
N LEU A 84 -20.16 -3.17 12.48
CA LEU A 84 -19.05 -3.40 11.55
C LEU A 84 -18.94 -2.29 10.49
N LYS A 85 -20.08 -1.84 9.96
CA LYS A 85 -20.15 -0.72 9.01
C LYS A 85 -19.63 0.59 9.61
N GLU A 86 -20.04 0.92 10.83
CA GLU A 86 -19.56 2.13 11.50
C GLU A 86 -18.06 2.08 11.76
N LEU A 87 -17.51 0.93 12.21
CA LEU A 87 -16.07 0.77 12.40
C LEU A 87 -15.30 0.92 11.08
N TYR A 88 -15.81 0.35 9.99
CA TYR A 88 -15.24 0.52 8.66
C TYR A 88 -15.22 1.99 8.24
N LEU A 89 -16.35 2.70 8.34
CA LEU A 89 -16.45 4.11 7.97
C LEU A 89 -15.54 4.99 8.81
N ASP A 90 -15.40 4.68 10.09
CA ASP A 90 -14.53 5.42 11.00
C ASP A 90 -13.04 5.18 10.70
N ALA A 91 -12.68 3.96 10.30
CA ALA A 91 -11.35 3.63 9.78
C ALA A 91 -11.06 4.32 8.44
N ASP A 92 -11.99 4.32 7.47
CA ASP A 92 -11.86 5.02 6.18
C ASP A 92 -11.69 6.53 6.39
N LYS A 93 -12.51 7.12 7.28
CA LYS A 93 -12.38 8.51 7.70
C LYS A 93 -11.01 8.81 8.27
N SER A 94 -10.41 7.88 9.02
CA SER A 94 -9.04 8.06 9.55
C SER A 94 -7.99 8.20 8.46
N LEU A 95 -8.20 7.65 7.25
CA LEU A 95 -7.24 7.73 6.15
C LEU A 95 -6.97 9.18 5.70
N LYS A 96 -7.97 10.06 5.87
CA LYS A 96 -7.90 11.49 5.55
C LYS A 96 -7.40 12.35 6.72
N ARG A 97 -7.02 11.73 7.84
CA ARG A 97 -6.54 12.43 9.04
C ARG A 97 -5.17 13.07 8.79
N ASN A 98 -5.06 14.35 9.13
CA ASN A 98 -3.88 15.19 8.98
C ASN A 98 -3.90 16.30 10.06
N LYS A 99 -2.95 17.24 9.97
CA LYS A 99 -2.83 18.37 10.91
C LYS A 99 -4.08 19.25 11.02
N ASP A 100 -4.89 19.35 9.98
CA ASP A 100 -6.03 20.26 9.89
C ASP A 100 -7.32 19.62 10.43
N ASN A 101 -7.37 18.29 10.57
CA ASN A 101 -8.53 17.53 11.07
C ASN A 101 -8.15 16.44 12.10
N HIS A 102 -7.11 16.71 12.90
CA HIS A 102 -6.47 15.74 13.81
C HIS A 102 -7.30 15.33 15.03
N SER A 103 -8.45 15.95 15.30
CA SER A 103 -9.22 15.66 16.51
C SER A 103 -9.57 14.18 16.63
N LEU A 104 -9.37 13.62 17.82
CA LEU A 104 -9.70 12.23 18.16
C LEU A 104 -11.15 12.05 18.62
N SER A 105 -11.87 13.14 18.96
CA SER A 105 -13.23 13.08 19.51
C SER A 105 -14.28 12.55 18.54
N GLN A 106 -13.97 12.59 17.25
CA GLN A 106 -14.84 12.20 16.16
C GLN A 106 -14.82 10.70 15.83
N TYR A 107 -13.92 9.94 16.47
CA TYR A 107 -13.72 8.51 16.23
C TYR A 107 -14.34 7.68 17.34
N LYS A 108 -14.80 6.49 16.96
CA LYS A 108 -15.32 5.45 17.86
C LYS A 108 -14.19 4.92 18.78
N PRO A 109 -14.53 4.37 19.95
CA PRO A 109 -13.55 4.04 20.99
C PRO A 109 -12.34 3.24 20.50
N THR A 110 -12.55 2.23 19.67
CA THR A 110 -11.47 1.38 19.13
C THR A 110 -10.50 2.14 18.24
N ILE A 111 -11.04 2.88 17.26
CA ILE A 111 -10.27 3.66 16.28
C ILE A 111 -9.57 4.82 16.98
N LYS A 112 -10.28 5.50 17.89
CA LYS A 112 -9.77 6.60 18.70
C LYS A 112 -8.50 6.20 19.48
N GLU A 113 -8.56 5.07 20.19
CA GLU A 113 -7.45 4.63 21.02
C GLU A 113 -6.27 4.14 20.18
N THR A 114 -6.56 3.44 19.08
CA THR A 114 -5.53 3.04 18.09
C THR A 114 -4.78 4.27 17.57
N LEU A 115 -5.50 5.31 17.14
CA LEU A 115 -4.89 6.56 16.66
C LEU A 115 -4.13 7.29 17.77
N SER A 116 -4.62 7.27 19.01
CA SER A 116 -3.91 7.86 20.16
C SER A 116 -2.54 7.20 20.38
N ILE A 117 -2.47 5.88 20.28
CA ILE A 117 -1.21 5.13 20.41
C ILE A 117 -0.28 5.45 19.24
N LEU A 118 -0.81 5.45 18.01
CA LEU A 118 -0.03 5.71 16.81
C LEU A 118 0.53 7.14 16.81
N ASP A 119 -0.21 8.15 17.27
CA ASP A 119 0.27 9.54 17.34
C ASP A 119 1.48 9.71 18.26
N LYS A 120 1.56 8.92 19.34
CA LYS A 120 2.69 8.93 20.28
C LYS A 120 4.02 8.49 19.64
N GLN A 121 4.00 8.02 18.41
CA GLN A 121 5.20 7.69 17.66
C GLN A 121 6.02 8.93 17.26
N TYR A 122 5.42 10.12 17.33
CA TYR A 122 6.06 11.40 17.01
C TYR A 122 6.06 12.33 18.23
N HIS A 123 7.04 13.24 18.29
CA HIS A 123 7.06 14.28 19.32
C HIS A 123 5.88 15.23 19.13
N VAL A 124 5.26 15.66 20.25
CA VAL A 124 4.09 16.56 20.24
C VAL A 124 4.33 17.84 19.43
N GLU A 125 5.58 18.32 19.41
CA GLU A 125 6.01 19.53 18.69
C GLU A 125 5.99 19.39 17.17
N THR A 126 6.07 18.17 16.62
CA THR A 126 6.12 17.96 15.16
C THR A 126 4.76 18.16 14.50
N LYS A 127 3.67 18.15 15.27
CA LYS A 127 2.28 18.25 14.76
C LYS A 127 1.98 17.20 13.68
N ILE A 128 2.61 16.03 13.77
CA ILE A 128 2.36 14.88 12.89
C ILE A 128 1.28 14.02 13.54
N TYR A 129 0.22 13.76 12.78
CA TYR A 129 -0.92 12.95 13.21
C TYR A 129 -1.09 11.76 12.27
N THR A 130 -1.30 10.60 12.85
CA THR A 130 -1.33 9.33 12.14
C THR A 130 -2.70 8.98 11.61
N SER A 131 -2.74 8.06 10.66
CA SER A 131 -3.95 7.41 10.17
C SER A 131 -3.81 5.89 10.24
N ILE A 132 -4.93 5.15 10.17
CA ILE A 132 -4.90 3.68 10.17
C ILE A 132 -4.48 3.20 8.77
N LYS A 133 -3.17 3.22 8.54
CA LYS A 133 -2.51 2.71 7.33
C LYS A 133 -1.25 1.95 7.71
N GLU A 134 -0.83 1.03 6.85
CA GLU A 134 0.33 0.15 7.05
C GLU A 134 1.58 0.91 7.53
N ALA A 135 1.88 2.05 6.90
CA ALA A 135 3.04 2.87 7.25
C ALA A 135 3.03 3.36 8.71
N SER A 136 1.85 3.67 9.26
CA SER A 136 1.72 4.11 10.65
C SER A 136 2.05 2.98 11.64
N PHE A 137 1.67 1.74 11.32
CA PHE A 137 1.98 0.58 12.13
C PHE A 137 3.46 0.15 11.99
N LYS A 138 4.06 0.31 10.80
CA LYS A 138 5.50 0.11 10.63
C LYS A 138 6.31 1.09 11.49
N GLY A 139 5.85 2.33 11.64
CA GLY A 139 6.53 3.36 12.43
C GLY A 139 6.55 3.14 13.95
N ILE A 140 5.85 2.11 14.45
CA ILE A 140 5.92 1.69 15.85
C ILE A 140 6.61 0.33 16.05
N ALA A 141 7.02 -0.35 14.97
CA ALA A 141 7.59 -1.70 15.04
C ALA A 141 8.91 -1.74 15.83
N ASP A 142 9.67 -0.65 15.81
CA ASP A 142 10.92 -0.42 16.54
C ASP A 142 10.71 0.36 17.86
N LYS A 143 9.45 0.55 18.29
CA LYS A 143 9.08 1.26 19.52
C LYS A 143 8.36 0.31 20.48
N PRO A 144 9.11 -0.49 21.28
CA PRO A 144 8.55 -1.57 22.09
C PRO A 144 7.39 -1.15 22.99
N MET A 145 7.44 0.05 23.58
CA MET A 145 6.37 0.54 24.45
C MET A 145 5.06 0.82 23.71
N LEU A 146 5.14 1.38 22.49
CA LEU A 146 3.94 1.66 21.68
C LEU A 146 3.40 0.39 21.06
N PHE A 147 4.28 -0.49 20.59
CA PHE A 147 3.89 -1.82 20.14
C PHE A 147 3.19 -2.60 21.25
N THR A 148 3.74 -2.56 22.48
CA THR A 148 3.14 -3.19 23.66
C THR A 148 1.80 -2.56 24.02
N ALA A 149 1.67 -1.23 23.97
CA ALA A 149 0.39 -0.55 24.21
C ALA A 149 -0.68 -0.98 23.19
N LEU A 150 -0.30 -1.10 21.92
CA LEU A 150 -1.20 -1.58 20.87
C LEU A 150 -1.57 -3.05 21.05
N SER A 151 -0.61 -3.91 21.41
CA SER A 151 -0.85 -5.33 21.65
C SER A 151 -1.64 -5.60 22.94
N ARG A 152 -1.75 -4.60 23.82
CA ARG A 152 -2.49 -4.67 25.08
C ARG A 152 -3.90 -4.07 25.00
N LEU A 153 -4.37 -3.71 23.81
CA LEU A 153 -5.78 -3.35 23.60
C LEU A 153 -6.66 -4.59 23.72
N LEU A 154 -7.54 -4.62 24.71
CA LEU A 154 -8.60 -5.62 24.84
C LEU A 154 -9.92 -4.97 24.43
N ILE A 155 -10.44 -5.33 23.27
CA ILE A 155 -11.68 -4.75 22.75
C ILE A 155 -12.81 -5.74 22.98
N ASN A 156 -13.82 -5.34 23.76
CA ASN A 156 -15.11 -6.03 23.86
C ASN A 156 -15.97 -5.61 22.68
N TYR A 157 -16.02 -6.49 21.68
CA TYR A 157 -16.79 -6.31 20.45
C TYR A 157 -17.39 -7.65 20.01
N GLU A 158 -18.52 -7.59 19.32
CA GLU A 158 -19.14 -8.77 18.71
C GLU A 158 -18.47 -9.08 17.37
N SER A 159 -17.53 -10.04 17.37
CA SER A 159 -16.65 -10.37 16.25
C SER A 159 -17.38 -10.45 14.90
N GLU A 160 -16.77 -9.88 13.85
CA GLU A 160 -17.21 -10.00 12.47
C GLU A 160 -17.13 -11.46 11.96
N TRP A 161 -16.28 -12.26 12.59
CA TRP A 161 -16.11 -13.70 12.37
C TRP A 161 -17.14 -14.55 13.13
N TYR A 162 -18.00 -13.92 13.93
CA TYR A 162 -19.19 -14.52 14.54
C TYR A 162 -20.48 -14.20 13.77
N SER A 163 -20.39 -13.79 12.49
CA SER A 163 -21.63 -13.54 11.73
C SER A 163 -22.45 -14.82 11.57
N LYS A 164 -23.67 -14.85 12.11
CA LYS A 164 -24.64 -15.90 11.78
C LYS A 164 -24.92 -15.87 10.28
N ILE A 165 -24.99 -17.06 9.69
CA ILE A 165 -25.51 -17.25 8.34
C ILE A 165 -27.03 -17.22 8.45
N ASP A 166 -27.70 -16.37 7.67
CA ASP A 166 -29.16 -16.32 7.62
C ASP A 166 -29.75 -17.50 6.81
N ALA A 167 -31.08 -17.60 6.76
CA ALA A 167 -31.77 -18.69 6.07
C ALA A 167 -31.45 -18.72 4.57
N GLU A 168 -31.05 -17.59 4.00
CA GLU A 168 -30.67 -17.41 2.60
C GLU A 168 -29.18 -17.65 2.33
N GLY A 169 -28.41 -18.06 3.35
CA GLY A 169 -26.99 -18.35 3.21
C GLY A 169 -26.09 -17.10 3.17
N LYS A 170 -26.60 -15.93 3.58
CA LYS A 170 -25.86 -14.65 3.60
C LYS A 170 -25.36 -14.32 5.01
N MET A 171 -24.47 -13.33 5.09
CA MET A 171 -23.88 -12.86 6.35
C MET A 171 -24.30 -11.40 6.59
N PRO A 172 -25.39 -11.13 7.34
CA PRO A 172 -25.99 -9.80 7.43
C PRO A 172 -25.01 -8.67 7.80
N LYS A 173 -24.06 -8.92 8.71
CA LYS A 173 -23.02 -7.94 9.10
C LYS A 173 -22.14 -7.53 7.91
N TRP A 174 -21.78 -8.51 7.07
CA TRP A 174 -20.95 -8.31 5.90
C TRP A 174 -21.76 -7.76 4.72
N GLU A 175 -23.04 -8.12 4.60
CA GLU A 175 -23.95 -7.54 3.61
C GLU A 175 -24.15 -6.03 3.85
N ALA A 176 -24.15 -5.59 5.11
CA ALA A 176 -24.23 -4.16 5.44
C ALA A 176 -23.08 -3.33 4.83
N LEU A 177 -21.92 -3.95 4.57
CA LEU A 177 -20.76 -3.30 3.93
C LEU A 177 -20.86 -3.24 2.40
N ASN A 178 -21.85 -3.89 1.77
CA ASN A 178 -21.97 -3.88 0.31
C ASN A 178 -22.04 -2.46 -0.24
N SER A 179 -22.82 -1.59 0.43
CA SER A 179 -22.96 -0.16 0.10
C SER A 179 -21.64 0.57 -0.02
N GLU A 180 -20.66 0.24 0.82
CA GLU A 180 -19.38 0.90 0.86
C GLU A 180 -18.33 0.24 -0.05
N LEU A 181 -18.46 -1.06 -0.31
CA LEU A 181 -17.40 -1.85 -0.95
C LEU A 181 -17.66 -2.19 -2.42
N THR A 182 -18.92 -2.41 -2.80
CA THR A 182 -19.25 -2.94 -4.12
C THR A 182 -20.50 -2.36 -4.76
N GLU A 183 -21.39 -1.70 -4.02
CA GLU A 183 -22.72 -1.33 -4.52
C GLU A 183 -22.63 -0.34 -5.68
N ASN A 184 -21.79 0.69 -5.58
CA ASN A 184 -21.54 1.61 -6.69
C ASN A 184 -21.00 0.90 -7.93
N ALA A 185 -20.02 0.00 -7.76
CA ALA A 185 -19.48 -0.79 -8.87
C ALA A 185 -20.53 -1.73 -9.49
N LYS A 186 -21.39 -2.35 -8.65
CA LYS A 186 -22.52 -3.17 -9.09
C LYS A 186 -23.51 -2.35 -9.89
N ASN A 187 -23.91 -1.18 -9.40
CA ASN A 187 -24.86 -0.30 -10.06
C ASN A 187 -24.35 0.15 -11.44
N VAL A 188 -23.08 0.57 -11.53
CA VAL A 188 -22.45 0.92 -12.81
C VAL A 188 -22.39 -0.32 -13.73
N LEU A 189 -22.01 -1.48 -13.21
CA LEU A 189 -21.89 -2.70 -14.01
C LEU A 189 -23.23 -3.14 -14.58
N THR A 190 -24.28 -3.15 -13.75
CA THR A 190 -25.65 -3.47 -14.15
C THR A 190 -26.14 -2.48 -15.20
N TYR A 191 -25.90 -1.17 -15.02
CA TYR A 191 -26.24 -0.19 -16.05
C TYR A 191 -25.55 -0.48 -17.39
N LEU A 192 -24.23 -0.71 -17.37
CA LEU A 192 -23.44 -0.93 -18.58
C LEU A 192 -23.82 -2.22 -19.32
N LYS A 193 -24.25 -3.26 -18.61
CA LYS A 193 -24.63 -4.56 -19.20
C LYS A 193 -26.10 -4.66 -19.57
N GLU A 194 -26.97 -4.22 -18.69
CA GLU A 194 -28.41 -4.51 -18.71
C GLU A 194 -29.25 -3.28 -19.06
N ALA A 195 -28.60 -2.12 -19.30
CA ALA A 195 -29.30 -0.88 -19.62
C ALA A 195 -30.24 -0.37 -18.52
N ASP A 196 -30.02 -0.75 -17.27
CA ASP A 196 -30.85 -0.33 -16.13
C ASP A 196 -30.54 1.12 -15.72
N GLU A 197 -31.34 2.06 -16.24
CA GLU A 197 -31.21 3.49 -15.96
C GLU A 197 -31.37 3.81 -14.47
N ALA A 198 -32.18 3.04 -13.72
CA ALA A 198 -32.35 3.27 -12.29
C ALA A 198 -31.04 3.02 -11.53
N LYS A 199 -30.23 2.05 -11.97
CA LYS A 199 -28.90 1.78 -11.39
C LYS A 199 -27.90 2.88 -11.72
N CYS A 200 -27.97 3.44 -12.93
CA CYS A 200 -27.18 4.62 -13.29
C CYS A 200 -27.50 5.80 -12.36
N ASP A 201 -28.80 6.10 -12.19
CA ASP A 201 -29.25 7.21 -11.35
C ASP A 201 -28.86 7.01 -9.87
N ILE A 202 -28.99 5.80 -9.33
CA ILE A 202 -28.53 5.49 -7.97
C ILE A 202 -27.04 5.83 -7.80
N TYR A 203 -26.19 5.38 -8.73
CA TYR A 203 -24.75 5.68 -8.68
C TYR A 203 -24.47 7.17 -8.83
N VAL A 204 -25.06 7.82 -9.83
CA VAL A 204 -24.85 9.25 -10.12
C VAL A 204 -25.25 10.10 -8.92
N ASN A 205 -26.34 9.76 -8.23
CA ASN A 205 -26.77 10.48 -7.03
C ASN A 205 -25.82 10.36 -5.83
N THR A 206 -24.84 9.44 -5.86
CA THR A 206 -23.78 9.37 -4.83
C THR A 206 -22.67 10.40 -5.04
N LEU A 207 -22.62 11.05 -6.21
CA LEU A 207 -21.58 11.99 -6.61
C LEU A 207 -21.94 13.44 -6.23
N ALA A 208 -20.92 14.29 -6.19
CA ALA A 208 -21.10 15.73 -5.99
C ALA A 208 -21.94 16.34 -7.14
N ALA A 209 -22.81 17.30 -6.80
CA ALA A 209 -23.81 17.84 -7.73
C ALA A 209 -23.22 18.39 -9.04
N ASP A 210 -22.01 18.93 -8.99
CA ASP A 210 -21.25 19.44 -10.13
C ASP A 210 -20.67 18.33 -11.03
N GLU A 211 -20.45 17.14 -10.51
CA GLU A 211 -19.92 15.98 -11.25
C GLU A 211 -21.03 15.18 -11.96
N GLN A 212 -22.23 15.12 -11.38
CA GLN A 212 -23.34 14.24 -11.80
C GLN A 212 -23.62 14.26 -13.30
N LYS A 213 -23.77 15.46 -13.88
CA LYS A 213 -24.10 15.63 -15.30
C LYS A 213 -23.00 15.09 -16.22
N SER A 214 -21.74 15.34 -15.87
CA SER A 214 -20.59 14.92 -16.68
C SER A 214 -20.40 13.41 -16.63
N VAL A 215 -20.55 12.81 -15.45
CA VAL A 215 -20.38 11.37 -15.24
C VAL A 215 -21.51 10.58 -15.89
N LYS A 216 -22.77 11.03 -15.75
CA LYS A 216 -23.91 10.40 -16.42
C LYS A 216 -23.72 10.35 -17.93
N LYS A 217 -23.30 11.46 -18.54
CA LYS A 217 -23.00 11.52 -19.98
C LYS A 217 -21.88 10.55 -20.37
N GLY A 218 -20.81 10.46 -19.59
CA GLY A 218 -19.71 9.52 -19.86
C GLY A 218 -20.15 8.06 -19.77
N LEU A 219 -21.00 7.71 -18.81
CA LEU A 219 -21.57 6.36 -18.69
C LEU A 219 -22.49 6.01 -19.88
N GLU A 220 -23.31 6.96 -20.34
CA GLU A 220 -24.14 6.78 -21.54
C GLU A 220 -23.29 6.54 -22.79
N GLU A 221 -22.19 7.29 -22.97
CA GLU A 221 -21.24 7.12 -24.07
C GLU A 221 -20.54 5.76 -24.02
N LEU A 222 -20.12 5.33 -22.82
CA LEU A 222 -19.50 4.02 -22.60
C LEU A 222 -20.48 2.89 -22.95
N ARG A 223 -21.73 2.98 -22.47
CA ARG A 223 -22.78 2.00 -22.78
C ARG A 223 -23.07 1.92 -24.28
N ARG A 224 -23.21 3.08 -24.96
CA ARG A 224 -23.40 3.10 -26.42
C ARG A 224 -22.25 2.44 -27.16
N SER A 225 -21.03 2.56 -26.64
CA SER A 225 -19.84 1.94 -27.22
C SER A 225 -19.84 0.42 -27.00
N ILE A 226 -20.25 -0.04 -25.80
CA ILE A 226 -20.43 -1.48 -25.49
C ILE A 226 -21.51 -2.09 -26.39
N ALA A 227 -22.63 -1.39 -26.61
CA ALA A 227 -23.72 -1.86 -27.47
C ALA A 227 -23.32 -2.04 -28.94
N ARG A 228 -22.17 -1.50 -29.36
CA ARG A 228 -21.60 -1.66 -30.71
C ARG A 228 -20.58 -2.80 -30.80
N PHE A 229 -20.39 -3.58 -29.75
CA PHE A 229 -19.51 -4.74 -29.81
C PHE A 229 -20.11 -5.80 -30.75
N PRO A 230 -19.29 -6.52 -31.53
CA PRO A 230 -19.76 -7.67 -32.33
C PRO A 230 -20.42 -8.70 -31.43
N ALA A 231 -21.52 -9.35 -31.85
CA ALA A 231 -22.29 -10.26 -30.98
C ALA A 231 -21.48 -11.46 -30.46
N ASP A 232 -20.47 -11.90 -31.19
CA ASP A 232 -19.63 -13.07 -30.94
C ASP A 232 -18.27 -12.71 -30.31
N TYR A 233 -18.11 -11.47 -29.83
CA TYR A 233 -16.84 -10.99 -29.27
C TYR A 233 -16.37 -11.76 -28.03
N ILE A 234 -17.29 -12.37 -27.27
CA ILE A 234 -17.01 -12.97 -25.97
C ILE A 234 -16.03 -14.15 -26.09
N ASP A 235 -16.12 -14.92 -27.18
CA ASP A 235 -15.31 -16.13 -27.37
C ASP A 235 -13.86 -15.82 -27.74
N SER A 236 -13.59 -14.65 -28.33
CA SER A 236 -12.25 -14.24 -28.79
C SER A 236 -12.13 -12.71 -28.84
N PRO A 237 -12.17 -12.03 -27.67
CA PRO A 237 -12.29 -10.57 -27.62
C PRO A 237 -11.10 -9.85 -28.26
N THR A 238 -9.89 -10.39 -28.12
CA THR A 238 -8.64 -9.83 -28.69
C THR A 238 -8.58 -9.90 -30.21
N GLU A 239 -9.31 -10.82 -30.83
CA GLU A 239 -9.37 -10.97 -32.29
C GLU A 239 -10.52 -10.17 -32.90
N LYS A 240 -11.61 -10.00 -32.14
CA LYS A 240 -12.88 -9.46 -32.65
C LYS A 240 -13.12 -7.99 -32.30
N LEU A 241 -12.45 -7.45 -31.29
CA LEU A 241 -12.60 -6.05 -30.89
C LEU A 241 -11.47 -5.19 -31.43
N SER A 242 -11.80 -3.98 -31.90
CA SER A 242 -10.80 -2.95 -32.19
C SER A 242 -10.08 -2.49 -30.92
N LYS A 243 -8.90 -1.87 -31.06
CA LYS A 243 -8.10 -1.37 -29.92
C LYS A 243 -8.92 -0.53 -28.92
N GLY A 244 -9.74 0.41 -29.40
CA GLY A 244 -10.60 1.22 -28.53
C GLY A 244 -11.76 0.46 -27.89
N GLN A 245 -12.29 -0.58 -28.55
CA GLN A 245 -13.30 -1.46 -27.96
C GLN A 245 -12.68 -2.42 -26.93
N LEU A 246 -11.44 -2.85 -27.13
CA LEU A 246 -10.69 -3.64 -26.16
C LEU A 246 -10.50 -2.87 -24.86
N ASP A 247 -10.13 -1.59 -24.93
CA ASP A 247 -9.99 -0.75 -23.73
C ASP A 247 -11.30 -0.72 -22.92
N ILE A 248 -12.44 -0.54 -23.59
CA ILE A 248 -13.78 -0.55 -22.97
C ILE A 248 -14.14 -1.92 -22.42
N TYR A 249 -13.87 -3.00 -23.17
CA TYR A 249 -14.07 -4.37 -22.73
C TYR A 249 -13.27 -4.67 -21.45
N PHE A 250 -12.02 -4.26 -21.40
CA PHE A 250 -11.18 -4.45 -20.22
C PHE A 250 -11.66 -3.62 -19.03
N LEU A 251 -12.14 -2.38 -19.24
CA LEU A 251 -12.80 -1.60 -18.19
C LEU A 251 -14.02 -2.35 -17.64
N LEU A 252 -14.86 -2.93 -18.50
CA LEU A 252 -16.01 -3.74 -18.08
C LEU A 252 -15.56 -4.97 -17.27
N LYS A 253 -14.52 -5.69 -17.72
CA LYS A 253 -13.95 -6.83 -17.01
C LYS A 253 -13.33 -6.46 -15.66
N GLN A 254 -12.71 -5.29 -15.54
CA GLN A 254 -12.25 -4.78 -14.25
C GLN A 254 -13.40 -4.54 -13.29
N LEU A 255 -14.47 -3.94 -13.78
CA LEU A 255 -15.65 -3.69 -12.97
C LEU A 255 -16.33 -5.00 -12.52
N GLU A 256 -16.42 -6.00 -13.41
CA GLU A 256 -16.86 -7.36 -13.05
C GLU A 256 -15.98 -7.99 -11.97
N LYS A 257 -14.65 -7.89 -12.12
CA LYS A 257 -13.69 -8.42 -11.14
C LYS A 257 -13.81 -7.72 -9.79
N GLN A 258 -14.00 -6.40 -9.78
CA GLN A 258 -14.22 -5.63 -8.56
C GLN A 258 -15.49 -6.09 -7.84
N VAL A 259 -16.59 -6.23 -8.57
CA VAL A 259 -17.88 -6.71 -8.03
C VAL A 259 -17.76 -8.13 -7.47
N THR A 260 -17.07 -9.02 -8.19
CA THR A 260 -16.91 -10.42 -7.78
C THR A 260 -15.88 -10.62 -6.67
N ALA A 261 -14.87 -9.74 -6.55
CA ALA A 261 -13.85 -9.83 -5.50
C ALA A 261 -14.47 -9.73 -4.09
N TRP A 262 -15.45 -8.84 -3.92
CA TRP A 262 -16.15 -8.73 -2.65
C TRP A 262 -16.96 -9.98 -2.32
N GLU A 263 -17.69 -10.53 -3.28
CA GLU A 263 -18.42 -11.78 -3.11
C GLU A 263 -17.49 -12.96 -2.78
N LYS A 264 -16.36 -13.10 -3.50
CA LYS A 264 -15.33 -14.10 -3.18
C LYS A 264 -14.75 -13.92 -1.78
N THR A 265 -14.59 -12.68 -1.32
CA THR A 265 -14.09 -12.38 0.03
C THR A 265 -15.09 -12.85 1.07
N LYS A 266 -16.38 -12.55 0.90
CA LYS A 266 -17.45 -13.08 1.75
C LYS A 266 -17.46 -14.61 1.76
N GLU A 267 -17.29 -15.27 0.62
CA GLU A 267 -17.20 -16.74 0.57
C GLU A 267 -15.97 -17.31 1.30
N LYS A 268 -14.82 -16.63 1.23
CA LYS A 268 -13.64 -17.00 2.05
C LYS A 268 -13.94 -16.86 3.54
N ILE A 269 -14.57 -15.75 3.94
CA ILE A 269 -14.94 -15.49 5.34
C ILE A 269 -15.91 -16.55 5.84
N LYS A 270 -16.93 -16.93 5.06
CA LYS A 270 -17.86 -18.01 5.40
C LYS A 270 -17.15 -19.31 5.78
N LYS A 271 -16.10 -19.68 5.04
CA LYS A 271 -15.27 -20.87 5.32
C LYS A 271 -14.39 -20.74 6.56
N MET A 272 -14.21 -19.52 7.06
CA MET A 272 -13.43 -19.20 8.26
C MET A 272 -14.33 -18.91 9.47
N LEU A 273 -15.64 -19.11 9.37
CA LEU A 273 -16.57 -19.02 10.49
C LEU A 273 -16.41 -20.27 11.38
N TRP A 274 -15.31 -20.36 12.11
CA TRP A 274 -15.02 -21.43 13.06
C TRP A 274 -15.47 -21.09 14.49
N TRP A 275 -15.93 -19.86 14.72
CA TRP A 275 -16.19 -19.33 16.06
C TRP A 275 -17.28 -20.10 16.82
N ASP A 276 -18.37 -20.46 16.14
CA ASP A 276 -19.47 -21.23 16.74
C ASP A 276 -19.01 -22.65 17.11
N ASP A 277 -18.24 -23.30 16.23
CA ASP A 277 -17.65 -24.61 16.49
C ASP A 277 -16.67 -24.59 17.66
N VAL A 278 -15.82 -23.56 17.76
CA VAL A 278 -14.86 -23.41 18.86
C VAL A 278 -15.54 -23.02 20.17
N ALA A 279 -16.54 -22.13 20.15
CA ALA A 279 -17.31 -21.79 21.34
C ALA A 279 -18.07 -23.02 21.87
N LYS A 280 -18.72 -23.80 20.99
CA LYS A 280 -19.38 -25.06 21.34
C LYS A 280 -18.39 -26.12 21.82
N GLY A 281 -17.22 -26.23 21.20
CA GLY A 281 -16.15 -27.15 21.59
C GLY A 281 -15.59 -26.84 22.98
N LEU A 282 -15.31 -25.56 23.26
CA LEU A 282 -14.85 -25.10 24.58
C LEU A 282 -15.92 -25.28 25.65
N ALA A 283 -17.19 -25.01 25.33
CA ALA A 283 -18.30 -25.25 26.26
C ALA A 283 -18.41 -26.74 26.65
N LYS A 284 -18.14 -27.66 25.72
CA LYS A 284 -18.09 -29.11 26.01
C LYS A 284 -16.89 -29.49 26.88
N LEU A 285 -15.73 -28.86 26.67
CA LEU A 285 -14.51 -29.14 27.43
C LEU A 285 -14.59 -28.67 28.90
N ASN A 286 -15.39 -27.61 29.14
CA ASN A 286 -15.58 -27.01 30.45
C ASN A 286 -16.77 -27.60 31.23
N GLN A 287 -17.42 -28.64 30.72
CA GLN A 287 -18.37 -29.40 31.54
C GLN A 287 -17.60 -30.24 32.57
N PRO A 288 -17.97 -30.21 33.86
CA PRO A 288 -17.36 -31.09 34.84
C PRO A 288 -17.55 -32.53 34.38
N GLN A 289 -16.45 -33.29 34.37
CA GLN A 289 -16.45 -34.69 34.02
C GLN A 289 -17.17 -35.45 35.14
N ASP A 290 -18.47 -35.73 34.96
CA ASP A 290 -19.25 -36.58 35.85
C ASP A 290 -18.66 -37.98 35.84
N THR A 291 -17.70 -38.21 36.73
CA THR A 291 -17.29 -39.56 37.13
C THR A 291 -18.22 -39.95 38.27
N PRO A 292 -19.00 -41.03 38.17
CA PRO A 292 -19.91 -41.41 39.25
C PRO A 292 -19.09 -41.76 40.51
N PRO A 293 -19.51 -41.33 41.71
CA PRO A 293 -18.80 -41.67 42.93
C PRO A 293 -19.08 -43.12 43.30
N GLU A 294 -18.02 -43.91 43.47
CA GLU A 294 -18.10 -45.14 44.24
C GLU A 294 -18.13 -44.77 45.73
N ASN A 295 -19.30 -44.98 46.34
CA ASN A 295 -19.59 -45.10 47.76
C ASN A 295 -19.21 -43.96 48.73
N GLY A 296 -20.25 -43.37 49.32
CA GLY A 296 -20.29 -43.12 50.77
C GLY A 296 -20.40 -41.66 51.21
N GLU A 297 -21.51 -41.38 51.89
CA GLU A 297 -21.80 -40.24 52.78
C GLU A 297 -22.18 -38.87 52.18
N THR A 298 -23.49 -38.64 52.28
CA THR A 298 -24.19 -37.37 52.26
C THR A 298 -23.65 -36.37 53.28
N THR A 299 -23.20 -35.20 52.83
CA THR A 299 -23.35 -33.95 53.58
C THR A 299 -23.68 -32.79 52.64
N ASN A 300 -24.81 -32.15 52.93
CA ASN A 300 -25.27 -30.92 52.28
C ASN A 300 -24.39 -29.75 52.75
N THR A 301 -23.68 -29.11 51.83
CA THR A 301 -23.23 -27.72 52.02
C THR A 301 -23.50 -26.93 50.76
N THR A 302 -24.48 -26.04 50.88
CA THR A 302 -24.81 -24.97 49.94
C THR A 302 -23.63 -24.01 49.84
N THR A 303 -22.79 -24.15 48.82
CA THR A 303 -21.83 -23.10 48.44
C THR A 303 -22.48 -22.15 47.44
N THR A 304 -22.70 -20.92 47.90
CA THR A 304 -22.97 -19.73 47.09
C THR A 304 -21.91 -19.57 45.98
N PRO A 305 -22.29 -19.18 44.75
CA PRO A 305 -21.32 -18.96 43.69
C PRO A 305 -20.50 -17.71 44.02
N THR A 306 -19.22 -17.91 44.32
CA THR A 306 -18.23 -16.83 44.34
C THR A 306 -18.07 -16.24 42.93
N ASP A 307 -18.07 -14.91 42.86
CA ASP A 307 -17.90 -14.02 41.70
C ASP A 307 -16.55 -14.16 40.95
N SER A 308 -15.93 -15.34 40.96
CA SER A 308 -14.77 -15.62 40.12
C SER A 308 -15.25 -15.92 38.71
N ALA A 309 -15.31 -14.89 37.86
CA ALA A 309 -15.45 -15.08 36.42
C ALA A 309 -14.42 -16.13 35.95
N PRO A 310 -14.85 -17.22 35.29
CA PRO A 310 -13.93 -18.24 34.82
C PRO A 310 -12.97 -17.64 33.77
N PRO A 311 -11.76 -18.21 33.62
CA PRO A 311 -10.76 -17.67 32.72
C PRO A 311 -11.28 -17.76 31.27
N ALA A 312 -11.23 -16.64 30.55
CA ALA A 312 -11.43 -16.47 29.10
C ALA A 312 -12.31 -17.56 28.42
N THR A 313 -13.58 -17.68 28.81
CA THR A 313 -14.56 -18.41 28.01
C THR A 313 -14.97 -17.54 26.82
N LEU A 314 -14.83 -18.04 25.60
CA LEU A 314 -15.51 -17.44 24.44
C LEU A 314 -17.01 -17.54 24.70
N ASN A 315 -17.67 -16.42 24.93
CA ASN A 315 -19.10 -16.42 25.18
C ASN A 315 -19.85 -16.82 23.91
N ALA A 316 -20.92 -17.61 24.07
CA ALA A 316 -21.77 -18.05 22.96
C ALA A 316 -22.53 -16.90 22.28
N ASP A 317 -22.51 -15.69 22.85
CA ASP A 317 -23.09 -14.46 22.32
C ASP A 317 -22.17 -13.75 21.29
N GLY A 318 -20.99 -14.32 20.99
CA GLY A 318 -20.09 -13.80 19.97
C GLY A 318 -19.20 -12.65 20.40
N LYS A 319 -19.27 -12.26 21.67
CA LYS A 319 -18.40 -11.23 22.23
C LYS A 319 -17.14 -11.87 22.77
N ALA A 320 -16.01 -11.34 22.34
CA ALA A 320 -14.72 -11.64 22.95
C ALA A 320 -13.96 -10.36 23.24
N TRP A 321 -13.02 -10.48 24.16
CA TRP A 321 -11.95 -9.53 24.34
C TRP A 321 -10.81 -9.94 23.40
N PHE A 322 -10.66 -9.27 22.27
CA PHE A 322 -9.62 -9.57 21.30
C PHE A 322 -8.80 -8.33 20.94
N ILE A 323 -7.58 -8.55 20.46
CA ILE A 323 -6.67 -7.50 20.00
C ILE A 323 -7.03 -7.22 18.54
N HIS A 324 -7.61 -6.07 18.22
CA HIS A 324 -7.90 -5.71 16.83
C HIS A 324 -7.62 -4.24 16.50
N PRO A 325 -6.49 -3.99 15.83
CA PRO A 325 -6.51 -3.24 14.55
C PRO A 325 -5.67 -3.89 13.43
N VAL A 326 -4.89 -4.93 13.71
CA VAL A 326 -3.89 -5.50 12.78
C VAL A 326 -4.50 -6.45 11.74
N ALA A 327 -5.62 -7.14 12.04
CA ALA A 327 -6.20 -8.12 11.12
C ALA A 327 -7.01 -7.48 9.96
N MET A 328 -7.68 -6.34 10.18
CA MET A 328 -8.36 -5.60 9.10
C MET A 328 -7.36 -5.00 8.09
N VAL A 329 -6.18 -4.53 8.52
CA VAL A 329 -5.19 -3.90 7.62
C VAL A 329 -4.61 -4.91 6.61
N GLY A 330 -4.51 -6.19 6.98
CA GLY A 330 -4.12 -7.26 6.05
C GLY A 330 -5.23 -7.65 5.06
N TYR A 331 -6.49 -7.60 5.48
CA TYR A 331 -7.63 -8.06 4.67
C TYR A 331 -8.14 -7.02 3.65
N PHE A 332 -8.01 -5.71 3.92
CA PHE A 332 -8.43 -4.64 3.00
C PHE A 332 -7.37 -4.21 1.99
N ASN A 333 -6.37 -5.05 1.71
CA ASN A 333 -5.44 -4.84 0.59
C ASN A 333 -6.12 -5.01 -0.80
N ILE A 334 -7.44 -4.77 -0.89
CA ILE A 334 -8.23 -4.66 -2.13
C ILE A 334 -7.96 -3.29 -2.77
N LYS A 335 -6.70 -2.93 -3.01
CA LYS A 335 -6.32 -1.81 -3.89
C LYS A 335 -4.99 -2.00 -4.64
N SER A 336 -4.32 -3.14 -4.54
CA SER A 336 -3.36 -3.51 -5.58
C SER A 336 -4.08 -4.36 -6.62
N ILE A 337 -4.37 -3.77 -7.78
CA ILE A 337 -4.54 -4.56 -9.00
C ILE A 337 -3.35 -5.52 -9.04
N GLY A 338 -3.59 -6.81 -9.27
CA GLY A 338 -2.53 -7.79 -9.53
C GLY A 338 -1.83 -7.49 -10.85
N ILE A 339 -1.16 -6.35 -10.96
CA ILE A 339 -0.36 -5.96 -12.11
C ILE A 339 0.98 -5.44 -11.61
N VAL A 340 2.03 -5.81 -12.32
CA VAL A 340 3.35 -5.22 -12.10
C VAL A 340 3.28 -3.71 -12.37
N THR A 341 3.60 -2.91 -11.36
CA THR A 341 3.44 -1.46 -11.39
C THR A 341 4.78 -0.77 -11.15
N TYR A 342 5.16 0.13 -12.05
CA TYR A 342 6.27 1.06 -11.88
C TYR A 342 5.79 2.31 -11.15
N HIS A 343 6.39 2.56 -9.98
CA HIS A 343 6.24 3.77 -9.19
C HIS A 343 7.44 4.66 -9.46
N ILE A 344 7.22 5.80 -10.12
CA ILE A 344 8.24 6.78 -10.49
C ILE A 344 8.09 7.96 -9.54
N TYR A 345 9.16 8.32 -8.84
CA TYR A 345 9.13 9.40 -7.86
C TYR A 345 9.83 10.65 -8.41
N HIS A 346 9.31 11.82 -8.06
CA HIS A 346 9.85 13.11 -8.49
C HIS A 346 11.31 13.34 -8.08
N ASP A 347 11.86 12.57 -7.15
CA ASP A 347 13.24 12.66 -6.68
C ASP A 347 14.22 11.86 -7.56
N GLY A 348 13.72 11.10 -8.54
CA GLY A 348 14.52 10.25 -9.43
C GLY A 348 14.55 8.78 -9.03
N ASN A 349 13.90 8.40 -7.92
CA ASN A 349 13.74 7.00 -7.52
C ASN A 349 12.67 6.31 -8.36
N ILE A 350 12.88 5.02 -8.67
CA ILE A 350 11.89 4.18 -9.37
C ILE A 350 11.80 2.83 -8.66
N GLU A 351 10.58 2.42 -8.34
CA GLU A 351 10.29 1.11 -7.78
C GLU A 351 9.39 0.30 -8.72
N LYS A 352 9.70 -0.98 -8.90
CA LYS A 352 8.87 -1.93 -9.64
C LYS A 352 8.20 -2.88 -8.66
N HIS A 353 6.91 -2.66 -8.43
CA HIS A 353 6.10 -3.45 -7.50
C HIS A 353 5.53 -4.66 -8.22
N ILE A 354 5.92 -5.85 -7.78
CA ILE A 354 5.49 -7.13 -8.34
C ILE A 354 4.50 -7.76 -7.34
N PRO A 355 3.22 -7.95 -7.71
CA PRO A 355 2.23 -8.55 -6.83
C PRO A 355 2.46 -10.07 -6.69
N GLN A 356 1.96 -10.64 -5.59
CA GLN A 356 2.00 -12.09 -5.34
C GLN A 356 1.24 -12.89 -6.42
N GLU A 357 0.11 -12.36 -6.87
CA GLU A 357 -0.69 -12.92 -7.97
C GLU A 357 -0.93 -11.86 -9.04
N ILE A 358 -0.62 -12.19 -10.30
CA ILE A 358 -0.94 -11.35 -11.45
C ILE A 358 -2.36 -11.69 -11.90
N LEU A 359 -3.15 -10.65 -12.16
CA LEU A 359 -4.52 -10.73 -12.59
C LEU A 359 -4.60 -11.24 -14.04
N GLU A 360 -5.50 -12.18 -14.29
CA GLU A 360 -5.73 -12.71 -15.63
C GLU A 360 -6.00 -11.59 -16.66
N GLY A 361 -5.25 -11.60 -17.77
CA GLY A 361 -5.25 -10.56 -18.81
C GLY A 361 -4.22 -9.43 -18.59
N TYR A 362 -3.41 -9.51 -17.54
CA TYR A 362 -2.35 -8.53 -17.20
C TYR A 362 -0.95 -9.14 -17.12
N GLU A 363 -0.80 -10.41 -17.50
CA GLU A 363 0.46 -11.15 -17.49
C GLU A 363 1.54 -10.46 -18.32
N GLN A 364 1.14 -9.80 -19.42
CA GLN A 364 2.04 -9.12 -20.36
C GLN A 364 1.88 -7.59 -20.35
N LYS A 365 1.44 -7.02 -19.22
CA LYS A 365 1.17 -5.58 -19.10
C LYS A 365 1.91 -4.97 -17.93
N TYR A 366 2.39 -3.75 -18.13
CA TYR A 366 2.97 -2.92 -17.07
C TYR A 366 2.16 -1.65 -16.87
N LYS A 367 1.92 -1.32 -15.60
CA LYS A 367 1.32 -0.06 -15.17
C LYS A 367 2.39 0.94 -14.78
N TYR A 368 2.22 2.20 -15.16
CA TYR A 368 3.12 3.29 -14.81
C TYR A 368 2.39 4.37 -14.01
N VAL A 369 2.97 4.72 -12.87
CA VAL A 369 2.42 5.70 -11.93
C VAL A 369 3.53 6.65 -11.50
N TYR A 370 3.26 7.96 -11.54
CA TYR A 370 4.18 8.99 -11.07
C TYR A 370 3.70 9.64 -9.76
N HIS A 371 4.64 9.87 -8.84
CA HIS A 371 4.42 10.52 -7.54
C HIS A 371 5.11 11.89 -7.55
N ASP A 372 4.31 12.95 -7.55
CA ASP A 372 4.82 14.33 -7.64
C ASP A 372 5.37 14.85 -6.30
N LYS A 373 5.94 16.07 -6.33
CA LYS A 373 6.50 16.76 -5.14
C LYS A 373 5.47 17.04 -4.04
N ARG A 374 4.17 16.99 -4.37
CA ARG A 374 3.05 17.22 -3.44
C ARG A 374 2.40 15.91 -3.02
N ASN A 375 2.98 14.76 -3.38
CA ASN A 375 2.45 13.41 -3.18
C ASN A 375 1.13 13.14 -3.94
N ASN A 376 0.83 13.89 -4.99
CA ASN A 376 -0.24 13.52 -5.92
C ASN A 376 0.21 12.32 -6.75
N ILE A 377 -0.76 11.47 -7.10
CA ILE A 377 -0.55 10.25 -7.86
C ILE A 377 -1.08 10.45 -9.29
N HIS A 378 -0.21 10.23 -10.26
CA HIS A 378 -0.48 10.42 -11.68
C HIS A 378 -0.49 9.05 -12.37
N GLN A 379 -1.65 8.64 -12.89
CA GLN A 379 -1.79 7.39 -13.65
C GLN A 379 -1.36 7.65 -15.10
N LEU A 380 -0.19 7.16 -15.50
CA LEU A 380 0.38 7.47 -16.81
C LEU A 380 -0.13 6.49 -17.89
N GLY A 381 -0.40 5.25 -17.51
CA GLY A 381 -1.04 4.27 -18.37
C GLY A 381 -0.72 2.83 -18.00
N ILE A 382 -1.33 1.92 -18.75
CA ILE A 382 -1.04 0.49 -18.73
C ILE A 382 -0.70 0.09 -20.16
N TYR A 383 0.46 -0.54 -20.34
CA TYR A 383 0.98 -0.84 -21.67
C TYR A 383 1.38 -2.30 -21.78
N ASP A 384 1.03 -2.89 -22.91
CA ASP A 384 1.50 -4.21 -23.32
C ASP A 384 3.00 -4.19 -23.57
N TYR A 385 3.67 -5.24 -23.12
CA TYR A 385 5.04 -5.51 -23.52
C TYR A 385 5.11 -6.76 -24.41
N ILE A 386 6.10 -6.78 -25.28
CA ILE A 386 6.51 -7.97 -26.02
C ILE A 386 7.75 -8.52 -25.31
N GLU A 387 7.71 -9.82 -25.00
CA GLU A 387 8.87 -10.53 -24.48
C GLU A 387 9.75 -11.01 -25.64
N ILE A 388 11.05 -10.73 -25.54
CA ILE A 388 12.05 -11.23 -26.48
C ILE A 388 13.19 -11.90 -25.73
N GLN A 389 13.85 -12.85 -26.38
CA GLN A 389 15.10 -13.40 -25.87
C GLN A 389 16.22 -12.37 -25.96
N ASN A 390 16.98 -12.24 -24.86
CA ASN A 390 18.14 -11.37 -24.80
C ASN A 390 19.36 -12.05 -25.44
N ASN A 391 19.65 -11.71 -26.70
CA ASN A 391 20.82 -12.23 -27.43
C ASN A 391 22.17 -11.71 -26.89
N PHE A 392 22.14 -10.80 -25.92
CA PHE A 392 23.32 -10.22 -25.27
C PHE A 392 23.40 -10.62 -23.79
N TYR A 393 22.56 -11.54 -23.32
CA TYR A 393 22.54 -11.91 -21.90
C TYR A 393 23.78 -12.72 -21.48
N PRO A 394 24.34 -12.47 -20.28
CA PRO A 394 24.16 -11.28 -19.46
C PRO A 394 25.10 -10.15 -19.91
N HIS A 395 24.61 -8.92 -20.03
CA HIS A 395 25.48 -7.79 -20.39
C HIS A 395 25.05 -6.51 -19.68
N GLN A 396 26.00 -5.89 -18.98
CA GLN A 396 25.76 -4.71 -18.12
C GLN A 396 25.14 -3.51 -18.85
N ARG A 397 25.25 -3.44 -20.19
CA ARG A 397 24.67 -2.36 -21.00
C ARG A 397 23.38 -2.73 -21.72
N TYR A 398 23.07 -4.02 -21.84
CA TYR A 398 21.99 -4.51 -22.71
C TYR A 398 21.03 -5.47 -21.98
N GLY A 399 21.05 -5.45 -20.65
CA GLY A 399 20.17 -6.22 -19.79
C GLY A 399 20.86 -7.37 -19.08
N LEU A 400 20.47 -7.55 -17.83
CA LEU A 400 20.95 -8.60 -16.93
C LEU A 400 19.96 -9.76 -16.81
N THR A 401 18.99 -9.86 -17.72
CA THR A 401 17.94 -10.90 -17.75
C THR A 401 17.94 -11.64 -19.08
N LYS A 402 17.54 -12.92 -19.05
CA LYS A 402 17.42 -13.77 -20.25
C LYS A 402 16.33 -13.29 -21.22
N TYR A 403 15.32 -12.62 -20.69
CA TYR A 403 14.19 -12.08 -21.43
C TYR A 403 14.10 -10.57 -21.22
N ILE A 404 13.80 -9.84 -22.30
CA ILE A 404 13.62 -8.39 -22.31
C ILE A 404 12.17 -8.10 -22.63
N HIS A 405 11.57 -7.17 -21.87
CA HIS A 405 10.22 -6.70 -22.10
C HIS A 405 10.29 -5.34 -22.82
N LEU A 406 9.78 -5.32 -24.04
CA LEU A 406 9.79 -4.15 -24.92
C LEU A 406 8.38 -3.58 -25.09
N ILE A 407 8.24 -2.27 -24.92
CA ILE A 407 6.98 -1.54 -25.09
C ILE A 407 7.08 -0.67 -26.33
N ASP A 408 6.03 -0.71 -27.15
CA ASP A 408 5.91 0.13 -28.34
C ASP A 408 5.52 1.56 -27.97
N LEU A 409 6.42 2.52 -28.20
CA LEU A 409 6.21 3.94 -27.89
C LEU A 409 5.03 4.57 -28.66
N ARG A 410 4.55 3.94 -29.73
CA ARG A 410 3.34 4.38 -30.46
C ARG A 410 2.06 4.07 -29.69
N ASN A 411 2.11 3.13 -28.74
CA ASN A 411 1.00 2.75 -27.88
C ASN A 411 1.01 3.48 -26.54
N VAL A 412 2.11 4.12 -26.19
CA VAL A 412 2.23 4.95 -24.98
C VAL A 412 1.47 6.26 -25.19
N SER A 413 0.81 6.77 -24.14
CA SER A 413 0.09 8.05 -24.22
C SER A 413 1.08 9.16 -24.53
N GLN A 414 0.96 9.77 -25.73
CA GLN A 414 1.87 10.79 -26.24
C GLN A 414 1.62 12.18 -25.65
N ASP A 415 0.51 12.34 -24.95
CA ASP A 415 0.06 13.56 -24.31
C ASP A 415 -0.35 13.27 -22.86
N TYR A 416 -0.02 14.20 -21.97
CA TYR A 416 -0.47 14.16 -20.58
C TYR A 416 -0.62 15.57 -20.02
N SER A 417 -1.68 15.79 -19.24
CA SER A 417 -1.89 17.02 -18.48
C SER A 417 -2.76 16.73 -17.26
N GLN A 418 -2.20 16.90 -16.06
CA GLN A 418 -2.95 16.78 -14.81
C GLN A 418 -2.20 17.47 -13.68
N TYR A 419 -2.91 18.14 -12.77
CA TYR A 419 -2.35 18.83 -11.60
C TYR A 419 -1.18 19.79 -11.92
N GLY A 420 -1.21 20.41 -13.11
CA GLY A 420 -0.17 21.34 -13.56
C GLY A 420 1.12 20.68 -14.07
N LEU A 421 1.19 19.34 -14.09
CA LEU A 421 2.22 18.61 -14.82
C LEU A 421 1.76 18.31 -16.23
N VAL A 422 2.65 18.48 -17.20
CA VAL A 422 2.38 18.22 -18.61
C VAL A 422 3.53 17.48 -19.26
N TYR A 423 3.22 16.65 -20.25
CA TYR A 423 4.21 16.30 -21.26
C TYR A 423 3.52 16.10 -22.60
N ARG A 424 4.29 16.29 -23.67
CA ARG A 424 3.94 15.77 -24.99
C ARG A 424 5.21 15.29 -25.68
N PHE A 425 5.14 14.11 -26.28
CA PHE A 425 6.23 13.57 -27.07
C PHE A 425 5.77 12.88 -28.35
N ASN A 426 6.70 12.66 -29.28
CA ASN A 426 6.48 11.74 -30.39
C ASN A 426 7.61 10.74 -30.54
N VAL A 427 7.34 9.68 -31.30
CA VAL A 427 8.35 8.77 -31.84
C VAL A 427 8.30 8.82 -33.37
N ASP A 428 9.47 9.00 -33.98
CA ASP A 428 9.66 9.30 -35.41
C ASP A 428 10.87 8.51 -35.93
N SER A 429 10.69 7.20 -36.08
CA SER A 429 11.77 6.28 -36.44
C SER A 429 11.58 5.71 -37.84
N ASP A 430 12.42 6.12 -38.78
CA ASP A 430 12.50 5.57 -40.15
C ASP A 430 12.91 4.09 -40.18
N GLN A 431 13.61 3.61 -39.15
CA GLN A 431 14.14 2.25 -39.01
C GLN A 431 13.27 1.34 -38.15
N GLN A 432 12.01 1.72 -37.91
CA GLN A 432 11.07 0.98 -37.06
C GLN A 432 11.58 0.76 -35.62
N ARG A 433 12.42 1.66 -35.09
CA ARG A 433 13.00 1.55 -33.74
C ARG A 433 12.05 2.09 -32.66
N TYR A 434 10.79 1.67 -32.69
CA TYR A 434 9.73 2.20 -31.83
C TYR A 434 9.71 1.63 -30.40
N PHE A 435 10.61 0.71 -30.08
CA PHE A 435 10.49 -0.13 -28.89
C PHE A 435 11.50 0.24 -27.81
N MET A 436 10.99 0.48 -26.60
CA MET A 436 11.76 0.85 -25.42
C MET A 436 11.63 -0.23 -24.34
N ASN A 437 12.68 -0.45 -23.54
CA ASN A 437 12.59 -1.37 -22.41
C ASN A 437 11.65 -0.83 -21.32
N GLY A 438 10.92 -1.71 -20.62
CA GLY A 438 9.97 -1.33 -19.57
C GLY A 438 10.56 -0.45 -18.46
N ASP A 439 11.80 -0.70 -18.04
CA ASP A 439 12.51 0.09 -17.04
C ASP A 439 12.90 1.46 -17.60
N THR A 440 13.43 1.50 -18.82
CA THR A 440 13.78 2.77 -19.47
C THR A 440 12.57 3.63 -19.82
N LEU A 441 11.38 3.03 -20.04
CA LEU A 441 10.13 3.77 -20.21
C LEU A 441 9.73 4.47 -18.91
N ALA A 442 9.90 3.82 -17.75
CA ALA A 442 9.65 4.47 -16.46
C ALA A 442 10.53 5.72 -16.30
N SER A 443 11.80 5.59 -16.66
CA SER A 443 12.78 6.67 -16.60
C SER A 443 12.50 7.79 -17.60
N PHE A 444 12.07 7.43 -18.82
CA PHE A 444 11.65 8.40 -19.83
C PHE A 444 10.45 9.22 -19.35
N LEU A 445 9.40 8.56 -18.84
CA LEU A 445 8.22 9.21 -18.29
C LEU A 445 8.55 10.16 -17.12
N GLY A 446 9.43 9.72 -16.20
CA GLY A 446 9.91 10.54 -15.10
C GLY A 446 10.65 11.79 -15.57
N ALA A 447 11.55 11.64 -16.55
CA ALA A 447 12.30 12.76 -17.11
C ALA A 447 11.38 13.78 -17.80
N MET A 448 10.36 13.33 -18.54
CA MET A 448 9.40 14.24 -19.20
C MET A 448 8.60 15.07 -18.20
N LEU A 449 8.14 14.45 -17.10
CA LEU A 449 7.39 15.13 -16.04
C LEU A 449 8.26 16.05 -15.18
N GLU A 450 9.58 15.80 -15.08
CA GLU A 450 10.52 16.70 -14.42
C GLU A 450 10.61 18.04 -15.17
N VAL A 451 10.69 18.00 -16.50
CA VAL A 451 10.93 19.19 -17.32
C VAL A 451 9.65 19.89 -17.79
N ASN A 452 8.52 19.18 -17.83
CA ASN A 452 7.22 19.69 -18.28
C ASN A 452 7.23 20.27 -19.71
N PHE A 453 7.90 19.61 -20.64
CA PHE A 453 8.00 20.02 -22.04
C PHE A 453 6.98 19.31 -22.93
N THR A 454 6.54 19.99 -23.99
CA THR A 454 5.47 19.51 -24.89
C THR A 454 5.93 19.24 -26.32
N ASP A 455 7.24 19.16 -26.54
CA ASP A 455 7.89 19.13 -27.85
C ASP A 455 9.06 18.12 -27.90
N ILE A 456 9.03 17.09 -27.05
CA ILE A 456 10.08 16.05 -27.02
C ILE A 456 9.91 15.10 -28.20
N SER A 457 10.94 14.93 -29.02
CA SER A 457 10.90 14.03 -30.18
C SER A 457 11.96 12.93 -30.08
N CYS A 458 11.52 11.68 -30.25
CA CYS A 458 12.35 10.48 -30.17
C CYS A 458 12.55 9.87 -31.56
N ASN A 459 13.81 9.69 -32.00
CA ASN A 459 14.15 9.04 -33.28
C ASN A 459 14.14 7.50 -33.16
N GLY A 460 14.04 6.98 -31.95
CA GLY A 460 13.86 5.55 -31.65
C GLY A 460 14.88 4.99 -30.67
N PHE A 461 14.62 3.76 -30.20
CA PHE A 461 15.39 3.03 -29.19
C PHE A 461 15.80 1.64 -29.65
N SER A 462 14.85 0.81 -30.09
CA SER A 462 15.15 -0.50 -30.66
C SER A 462 14.03 -0.99 -31.55
N THR A 463 14.34 -1.96 -32.42
CA THR A 463 13.33 -2.67 -33.20
C THR A 463 12.52 -3.63 -32.33
N ILE A 464 11.42 -4.18 -32.86
CA ILE A 464 10.55 -5.14 -32.16
C ILE A 464 11.29 -6.37 -31.63
N LYS A 465 12.45 -6.71 -32.22
CA LYS A 465 13.31 -7.85 -31.81
C LYS A 465 14.50 -7.41 -30.94
N GLY A 466 14.49 -6.19 -30.41
CA GLY A 466 15.60 -5.63 -29.61
C GLY A 466 16.83 -5.28 -30.44
N GLY A 467 16.71 -5.21 -31.76
CA GLY A 467 17.80 -4.85 -32.67
C GLY A 467 18.03 -3.33 -32.73
N SER A 468 19.23 -2.94 -33.15
CA SER A 468 19.67 -1.54 -33.15
C SER A 468 19.44 -0.78 -34.46
N GLY A 469 18.88 -1.42 -35.48
CA GLY A 469 18.77 -0.84 -36.82
C GLY A 469 20.16 -0.56 -37.40
N SER A 470 20.37 0.64 -37.94
CA SER A 470 21.68 1.12 -38.41
C SER A 470 22.64 1.52 -37.28
N SER A 471 22.11 1.79 -36.08
CA SER A 471 22.92 2.11 -34.91
C SER A 471 23.66 0.87 -34.41
N LYS A 472 24.81 1.07 -33.75
CA LYS A 472 25.58 -0.03 -33.14
C LYS A 472 25.14 -0.35 -31.71
N SER A 473 24.48 0.59 -31.02
CA SER A 473 24.28 0.55 -29.55
C SER A 473 22.82 0.41 -29.10
N HIS A 474 21.84 0.63 -29.97
CA HIS A 474 20.38 0.66 -29.72
C HIS A 474 19.75 -0.71 -29.43
N ARG A 475 20.41 -1.51 -28.58
CA ARG A 475 20.04 -2.90 -28.33
C ARG A 475 19.08 -2.99 -27.15
N ASN A 476 18.07 -3.84 -27.27
CA ASN A 476 17.12 -4.17 -26.21
C ASN A 476 16.40 -2.97 -25.58
N GLY A 477 16.33 -1.84 -26.30
CA GLY A 477 15.60 -0.66 -25.87
C GLY A 477 16.20 0.11 -24.69
N TYR A 478 17.48 -0.14 -24.32
CA TYR A 478 18.15 0.57 -23.22
C TYR A 478 18.76 1.92 -23.63
N HIS A 479 19.09 2.06 -24.91
CA HIS A 479 19.71 3.25 -25.49
C HIS A 479 18.83 3.79 -26.60
N GLY A 480 18.86 5.09 -26.83
CA GLY A 480 17.96 5.75 -27.77
C GLY A 480 18.45 7.10 -28.24
N ASP A 481 17.75 7.65 -29.23
CA ASP A 481 18.06 8.94 -29.84
C ASP A 481 16.89 9.90 -29.63
N PHE A 482 17.17 11.11 -29.16
CA PHE A 482 16.23 12.23 -29.08
C PHE A 482 16.68 13.36 -30.00
N LYS A 483 15.73 14.08 -30.60
CA LYS A 483 16.06 15.31 -31.34
C LYS A 483 16.47 16.41 -30.37
N TYR A 484 17.40 17.26 -30.78
CA TYR A 484 17.74 18.47 -30.03
C TYR A 484 16.55 19.42 -29.96
N LEU A 485 16.36 20.07 -28.80
CA LEU A 485 15.27 21.01 -28.56
C LEU A 485 15.50 22.33 -29.29
N LYS A 486 14.46 22.80 -29.99
CA LYS A 486 14.47 24.06 -30.72
C LYS A 486 13.82 25.16 -29.89
N LYS A 487 14.24 26.40 -30.12
CA LYS A 487 13.65 27.60 -29.48
C LYS A 487 12.20 27.85 -29.88
N ASP A 488 11.78 27.38 -31.05
CA ASP A 488 10.40 27.53 -31.54
C ASP A 488 9.39 26.67 -30.77
N GLY A 489 9.86 25.65 -30.04
CA GLY A 489 9.00 24.77 -29.25
C GLY A 489 8.08 23.88 -30.09
N ILE A 490 8.36 23.69 -31.38
CA ILE A 490 7.46 22.98 -32.30
C ILE A 490 7.83 21.49 -32.36
N LEU A 491 6.86 20.64 -32.03
CA LEU A 491 6.99 19.19 -32.18
C LEU A 491 6.86 18.76 -33.64
N THR A 492 7.96 18.38 -34.28
CA THR A 492 8.01 17.99 -35.71
C THR A 492 8.24 16.49 -35.92
N LYS A 493 7.71 15.95 -37.04
CA LYS A 493 7.91 14.55 -37.52
C LYS A 493 8.39 14.52 -38.97
N GLY A 494 9.09 13.46 -39.35
CA GLY A 494 9.55 13.19 -40.70
C GLY A 494 11.01 13.50 -40.94
N ALA A 495 11.50 13.06 -42.10
CA ALA A 495 12.87 13.29 -42.54
C ALA A 495 13.22 14.78 -42.57
N GLY A 496 14.44 15.12 -42.16
CA GLY A 496 14.95 16.51 -42.19
C GLY A 496 14.45 17.41 -41.06
N THR A 497 13.68 16.91 -40.10
CA THR A 497 13.15 17.73 -39.00
C THR A 497 14.13 17.91 -37.83
N SER A 498 15.16 17.06 -37.73
CA SER A 498 16.22 17.16 -36.73
C SER A 498 17.03 18.45 -36.84
N LEU A 499 17.35 19.08 -35.71
CA LEU A 499 18.21 20.27 -35.67
C LEU A 499 19.68 19.87 -35.72
N PHE A 500 20.42 20.36 -36.71
CA PHE A 500 21.88 20.26 -36.80
C PHE A 500 22.53 21.41 -36.02
N ILE A 501 22.98 21.14 -34.79
CA ILE A 501 23.44 22.18 -33.84
C ILE A 501 24.84 22.73 -34.14
N ASP A 502 25.57 22.10 -35.05
CA ASP A 502 26.84 22.57 -35.61
C ASP A 502 26.63 23.58 -36.74
N VAL A 503 25.55 23.44 -37.51
CA VAL A 503 25.20 24.34 -38.63
C VAL A 503 24.30 25.48 -38.17
N HIS A 504 23.30 25.18 -37.34
CA HIS A 504 22.29 26.13 -36.85
C HIS A 504 22.26 26.21 -35.31
N PRO A 505 23.39 26.50 -34.63
CA PRO A 505 23.44 26.61 -33.17
C PRO A 505 22.49 27.68 -32.61
N GLU A 506 22.14 28.69 -33.40
CA GLU A 506 21.22 29.77 -33.03
C GLU A 506 19.79 29.31 -32.77
N LEU A 507 19.39 28.17 -33.35
CA LEU A 507 18.05 27.58 -33.18
C LEU A 507 17.95 26.65 -31.97
N LEU A 508 19.08 26.23 -31.39
CA LEU A 508 19.14 25.36 -30.22
C LEU A 508 18.63 26.09 -28.98
N ASP A 509 17.66 25.50 -28.28
CA ASP A 509 17.29 25.95 -26.94
C ASP A 509 18.23 25.34 -25.91
N VAL A 510 19.36 26.01 -25.68
CA VAL A 510 20.43 25.53 -24.79
C VAL A 510 19.94 25.31 -23.36
N GLU A 511 19.10 26.21 -22.84
CA GLU A 511 18.62 26.12 -21.46
C GLU A 511 17.73 24.90 -21.28
N ARG A 512 16.75 24.74 -22.17
CA ARG A 512 15.84 23.58 -22.13
C ARG A 512 16.59 22.29 -22.43
N GLN A 513 17.54 22.29 -23.36
CA GLN A 513 18.35 21.12 -23.67
C GLN A 513 19.16 20.65 -22.46
N ASN A 514 19.76 21.57 -21.71
CA ASN A 514 20.51 21.22 -20.50
C ASN A 514 19.59 20.66 -19.42
N LYS A 515 18.42 21.27 -19.18
CA LYS A 515 17.40 20.72 -18.25
C LYS A 515 16.94 19.32 -18.66
N TRP A 516 16.77 19.08 -19.97
CA TRP A 516 16.41 17.77 -20.49
C TRP A 516 17.50 16.73 -20.26
N ASN A 517 18.76 17.07 -20.54
CA ASN A 517 19.89 16.18 -20.28
C ASN A 517 20.02 15.88 -18.77
N ASP A 518 19.88 16.89 -17.91
CA ASP A 518 19.96 16.70 -16.45
C ASP A 518 18.84 15.77 -15.94
N ALA A 519 17.62 15.91 -16.49
CA ALA A 519 16.50 15.04 -16.16
C ALA A 519 16.74 13.59 -16.62
N LEU A 520 17.19 13.39 -17.85
CA LEU A 520 17.56 12.07 -18.37
C LEU A 520 18.66 11.41 -17.52
N TYR A 521 19.65 12.19 -17.06
CA TYR A 521 20.70 11.70 -16.16
C TYR A 521 20.14 11.32 -14.78
N LYS A 522 19.32 12.19 -14.19
CA LYS A 522 18.61 11.93 -12.91
C LYS A 522 17.83 10.63 -12.95
N PHE A 523 17.15 10.34 -14.06
CA PHE A 523 16.32 9.15 -14.22
C PHE A 523 17.07 7.93 -14.79
N GLY A 524 18.38 7.99 -15.03
CA GLY A 524 19.22 6.78 -15.10
C GLY A 524 20.12 6.62 -16.30
N TRP A 525 20.10 7.51 -17.29
CA TRP A 525 21.10 7.48 -18.35
C TRP A 525 22.38 8.18 -17.89
N THR A 526 23.42 7.40 -17.62
CA THR A 526 24.65 7.93 -17.01
C THR A 526 25.64 8.51 -18.02
N ASN A 527 25.37 8.37 -19.32
CA ASN A 527 26.23 8.89 -20.39
C ASN A 527 25.42 9.30 -21.62
N MET A 528 25.86 10.38 -22.28
CA MET A 528 25.23 10.89 -23.49
C MET A 528 26.27 11.18 -24.56
N LEU A 529 25.95 10.84 -25.81
CA LEU A 529 26.71 11.24 -26.98
C LEU A 529 25.96 12.36 -27.69
N GLY A 530 26.73 13.30 -28.23
CA GLY A 530 26.21 14.49 -28.87
C GLY A 530 27.30 15.27 -29.55
N TRP A 531 27.00 16.54 -29.81
CA TRP A 531 27.93 17.48 -30.42
C TRP A 531 27.98 18.78 -29.63
N SER A 532 29.07 19.52 -29.82
CA SER A 532 29.22 20.89 -29.36
C SER A 532 28.38 21.85 -30.20
N TYR A 533 28.17 23.05 -29.69
CA TYR A 533 27.59 24.17 -30.42
C TYR A 533 28.49 25.40 -30.24
N THR A 534 28.49 26.29 -31.22
CA THR A 534 29.27 27.54 -31.17
C THR A 534 28.32 28.72 -31.29
N LEU A 535 28.22 29.51 -30.22
CA LEU A 535 27.45 30.76 -30.22
C LEU A 535 28.38 31.92 -29.91
N ASN A 536 28.32 32.98 -30.74
CA ASN A 536 29.15 34.17 -30.60
C ASN A 536 30.66 33.84 -30.51
N GLY A 537 31.13 32.87 -31.28
CA GLY A 537 32.53 32.41 -31.29
C GLY A 537 32.93 31.52 -30.10
N VAL A 538 32.02 31.21 -29.18
CA VAL A 538 32.30 30.38 -27.99
C VAL A 538 31.76 28.96 -28.19
N LYS A 539 32.66 27.99 -28.28
CA LYS A 539 32.35 26.55 -28.35
C LYS A 539 31.98 26.01 -26.98
N LYS A 540 30.83 25.34 -26.86
CA LYS A 540 30.33 24.71 -25.62
C LYS A 540 29.72 23.34 -25.91
N PHE A 541 29.55 22.54 -24.86
CA PHE A 541 28.81 21.28 -24.90
C PHE A 541 27.53 21.39 -24.09
N PRO A 542 26.42 20.77 -24.53
CA PRO A 542 25.28 20.55 -23.64
C PRO A 542 25.69 19.65 -22.45
N ASN A 543 24.94 19.75 -21.35
CA ASN A 543 25.22 18.99 -20.13
C ASN A 543 25.36 17.49 -20.41
N HIS A 544 26.24 16.81 -19.66
CA HIS A 544 26.55 15.39 -19.78
C HIS A 544 27.19 14.93 -21.11
N ILE A 545 27.55 15.86 -22.02
CA ILE A 545 28.34 15.58 -23.23
C ILE A 545 29.75 16.14 -23.03
N THR A 546 30.77 15.31 -23.23
CA THR A 546 32.18 15.67 -22.94
C THR A 546 33.02 15.87 -24.20
N LYS A 547 32.54 15.41 -25.36
CA LYS A 547 33.23 15.51 -26.65
C LYS A 547 32.27 15.36 -27.82
N ASP A 548 32.71 15.85 -28.98
CA ASP A 548 32.03 15.64 -30.24
C ASP A 548 32.04 14.14 -30.59
N THR A 549 30.87 13.59 -30.91
CA THR A 549 30.73 12.20 -31.33
C THR A 549 30.24 12.15 -32.77
N ASN A 550 31.00 11.50 -33.65
CA ASN A 550 30.70 11.39 -35.08
C ASN A 550 29.22 11.08 -35.35
N ASN A 551 28.59 11.86 -36.23
CA ASN A 551 27.17 11.78 -36.61
C ASN A 551 26.15 12.09 -35.50
N HIS A 552 26.54 12.74 -34.39
CA HIS A 552 25.61 13.14 -33.32
C HIS A 552 25.37 14.67 -33.28
N ASN A 553 25.65 15.35 -34.39
CA ASN A 553 25.39 16.79 -34.55
C ASN A 553 23.90 17.12 -34.72
N HIS A 554 23.04 16.13 -34.93
CA HIS A 554 21.62 16.31 -35.21
C HIS A 554 20.68 15.57 -34.24
N HIS A 555 21.22 14.90 -33.23
CA HIS A 555 20.44 14.23 -32.20
C HIS A 555 21.29 13.99 -30.94
N LEU A 556 20.62 13.89 -29.80
CA LEU A 556 21.18 13.43 -28.54
C LEU A 556 21.04 11.91 -28.45
N HIS A 557 22.12 11.18 -28.22
CA HIS A 557 22.09 9.75 -27.96
C HIS A 557 22.26 9.47 -26.47
N VAL A 558 21.30 8.78 -25.85
CA VAL A 558 21.37 8.36 -24.45
C VAL A 558 21.89 6.93 -24.35
N GLN A 559 22.85 6.70 -23.45
CA GLN A 559 23.46 5.39 -23.26
C GLN A 559 23.90 5.12 -21.81
N PHE A 560 24.35 3.89 -21.56
CA PHE A 560 24.77 3.41 -20.24
C PHE A 560 23.68 3.63 -19.19
N TYR A 561 22.51 3.08 -19.48
CA TYR A 561 21.42 3.05 -18.52
C TYR A 561 21.85 2.30 -17.26
N ASP A 562 21.63 2.91 -16.10
CA ASP A 562 21.89 2.28 -14.81
C ASP A 562 20.90 1.15 -14.56
N MET A 563 21.38 -0.10 -14.70
CA MET A 563 20.58 -1.32 -14.50
C MET A 563 20.08 -1.48 -13.06
N LYS A 564 20.55 -0.67 -12.11
CA LYS A 564 20.07 -0.64 -10.72
C LYS A 564 19.10 0.51 -10.44
N LYS A 565 18.81 1.35 -11.43
CA LYS A 565 17.90 2.50 -11.30
C LYS A 565 16.52 2.09 -10.81
N VAL A 566 16.03 0.94 -11.27
CA VAL A 566 14.73 0.39 -10.87
C VAL A 566 14.94 -0.62 -9.75
N LYS A 567 14.35 -0.33 -8.59
CA LYS A 567 14.34 -1.23 -7.44
C LYS A 567 13.12 -2.15 -7.49
N GLU A 568 13.34 -3.46 -7.58
CA GLU A 568 12.23 -4.41 -7.49
C GLU A 568 11.73 -4.58 -6.05
N ILE A 569 10.41 -4.51 -5.88
CA ILE A 569 9.70 -4.74 -4.63
C ILE A 569 8.71 -5.89 -4.86
N LYS A 570 8.99 -7.05 -4.27
CA LYS A 570 8.11 -8.22 -4.35
C LYS A 570 7.21 -8.24 -3.10
N LYS A 571 5.90 -8.37 -3.31
CA LYS A 571 4.92 -8.46 -2.23
C LYS A 571 4.49 -9.90 -1.98
#